data_AF-C0VIG8-F1
#
_entry.id   AF-C0VIG8-F1
#
_cell.length_a   1.000
_cell.length_b   1.000
_cell.length_c   1.000
_cell.angle_alpha   90.00
_cell.angle_beta   90.00
_cell.angle_gamma   90.00
#
_symmetry.space_group_name_H-M   'P 1'
#
loop_
_entity.id
_entity.type
_entity.pdbx_description
1 polymer ?
#
loop_
_entity_poly.entity_id
_entity_poly.type
_entity_poly.pdbx_seq_one_letter_code
_entity_poly.pdbx_strand_id
1 'polypeptide(L)'
;MLKRTLACALFAITGHAYSADILVTTLVDEDKNDSVCSLREAIFFLNNRTEDQYKNGYNGCGNESSSSTIILKRDQEYKLNSQLEIKAPMTIATAASTDFNNQKIGLNNATISITGKNRLFVIDDGNVENDLIIVNLKELNLKGSAERIPNNGGLILNREDLRVEYSRFIKGDANKGGAIYNAGLLSSQKTAGRVRIFSSIFQHNKADQGAVIYSEMPRYLISHSVIRDNEGLSNPEGALLFVQTGLSDQTIGTALQNRDAGITNSTIFHNKGGHVANIREGMILNNLTVIKNAAGLYLQSLNRKVTTTITEDGETKEEVKEYPSSYISNSIIVENGNKNCTTTTNDTTVVQSNLTTVECDHNPTDRLPNFMIGNNKLIAGKDDLGICDAPPADGLLCPYNTPKDQMLGFFKPRLLASYNRLSDSLIVNKGRIYSDGTNFSLANG
;
A
#
# COMPACT_ATOMS: atom_id res chain seq x y z
N MET A 1 59.84 -30.97 -27.81
CA MET A 1 58.50 -30.37 -27.97
C MET A 1 57.47 -31.35 -27.42
N LEU A 2 56.90 -31.08 -26.25
CA LEU A 2 55.86 -31.91 -25.63
C LEU A 2 54.69 -30.97 -25.28
N LYS A 3 53.54 -31.17 -25.94
CA LYS A 3 52.34 -30.35 -25.79
C LYS A 3 51.72 -30.61 -24.40
N ARG A 4 51.55 -29.55 -23.60
CA ARG A 4 50.82 -29.59 -22.33
C ARG A 4 49.33 -29.51 -22.61
N THR A 5 48.63 -30.61 -22.39
CA THR A 5 47.16 -30.65 -22.29
C THR A 5 46.80 -30.26 -20.85
N LEU A 6 46.26 -29.06 -20.66
CA LEU A 6 45.55 -28.71 -19.43
C LEU A 6 44.18 -29.41 -19.47
N ALA A 7 44.02 -30.44 -18.67
CA ALA A 7 42.71 -30.96 -18.30
C ALA A 7 42.10 -29.99 -17.28
N CYS A 8 41.11 -29.20 -17.69
CA CYS A 8 40.22 -28.51 -16.76
C CYS A 8 39.36 -29.58 -16.09
N ALA A 9 39.71 -29.95 -14.86
CA ALA A 9 38.84 -30.70 -13.97
C ALA A 9 37.57 -29.87 -13.72
N LEU A 10 36.45 -30.35 -14.25
CA LEU A 10 35.12 -29.85 -13.94
C LEU A 10 34.85 -30.17 -12.46
N PHE A 11 34.93 -29.18 -11.59
CA PHE A 11 34.45 -29.33 -10.21
C PHE A 11 32.93 -29.53 -10.27
N ALA A 12 32.50 -30.77 -10.02
CA ALA A 12 31.13 -31.10 -9.72
C ALA A 12 30.76 -30.45 -8.38
N ILE A 13 30.30 -29.21 -8.45
CA ILE A 13 29.56 -28.60 -7.35
C ILE A 13 28.26 -29.38 -7.30
N THR A 14 28.07 -30.13 -6.22
CA THR A 14 26.83 -30.82 -5.89
C THR A 14 25.66 -29.84 -6.05
N GLY A 15 24.86 -30.06 -7.08
CA GLY A 15 23.72 -29.22 -7.41
C GLY A 15 22.73 -29.24 -6.25
N HIS A 16 22.56 -28.10 -5.60
CA HIS A 16 21.25 -27.78 -5.06
C HIS A 16 20.32 -27.77 -6.27
N ALA A 17 19.28 -28.60 -6.24
CA ALA A 17 18.22 -28.55 -7.24
C ALA A 17 17.54 -27.20 -7.11
N TYR A 18 18.07 -26.19 -7.80
CA TYR A 18 17.40 -24.92 -7.96
C TYR A 18 16.21 -25.17 -8.86
N SER A 19 15.04 -25.17 -8.23
CA SER A 19 13.76 -25.13 -8.89
C SER A 19 13.73 -23.94 -9.85
N ALA A 20 13.52 -24.20 -11.15
CA ALA A 20 13.56 -23.14 -12.15
C ALA A 20 12.29 -22.28 -12.09
N ASP A 21 12.44 -20.96 -12.22
CA ASP A 21 11.31 -20.05 -12.34
C ASP A 21 10.55 -20.25 -13.65
N ILE A 22 9.25 -19.97 -13.64
CA ILE A 22 8.38 -20.08 -14.81
C ILE A 22 8.52 -18.81 -15.64
N LEU A 23 9.17 -18.92 -16.80
CA LEU A 23 9.34 -17.80 -17.72
C LEU A 23 8.12 -17.68 -18.65
N VAL A 24 7.47 -16.52 -18.66
CA VAL A 24 6.42 -16.24 -19.65
C VAL A 24 7.07 -15.88 -20.98
N THR A 25 6.81 -16.70 -22.01
CA THR A 25 7.49 -16.61 -23.30
C THR A 25 6.68 -15.92 -24.39
N THR A 26 5.35 -15.82 -24.24
CA THR A 26 4.45 -15.05 -25.12
C THR A 26 3.78 -13.86 -24.42
N LEU A 27 3.42 -12.84 -25.21
CA LEU A 27 2.61 -11.70 -24.76
C LEU A 27 1.10 -11.94 -24.99
N VAL A 28 0.76 -12.97 -25.77
CA VAL A 28 -0.63 -13.32 -26.10
C VAL A 28 -1.27 -13.94 -24.87
N ASP A 29 -2.49 -13.50 -24.56
CA ASP A 29 -3.31 -14.13 -23.54
C ASP A 29 -4.11 -15.28 -24.15
N GLU A 30 -3.56 -16.49 -24.03
CA GLU A 30 -4.15 -17.73 -24.56
C GLU A 30 -3.97 -18.91 -23.60
N ASP A 31 -4.79 -19.93 -23.82
CA ASP A 31 -4.69 -21.24 -23.20
C ASP A 31 -4.70 -22.27 -24.34
N LYS A 32 -3.50 -22.63 -24.82
CA LYS A 32 -3.30 -23.41 -26.02
C LYS A 32 -2.04 -24.26 -25.91
N ASN A 33 -2.17 -25.56 -26.18
CA ASN A 33 -1.03 -26.46 -26.19
C ASN A 33 -0.13 -26.22 -27.43
N ASP A 34 0.82 -25.30 -27.32
CA ASP A 34 1.77 -24.96 -28.39
C ASP A 34 3.22 -24.80 -27.94
N SER A 35 3.54 -25.27 -26.72
CA SER A 35 4.88 -25.22 -26.11
C SER A 35 5.37 -23.81 -25.80
N VAL A 36 4.50 -22.81 -25.87
CA VAL A 36 4.77 -21.43 -25.44
C VAL A 36 4.03 -21.22 -24.12
N CYS A 37 4.60 -20.43 -23.22
CA CYS A 37 4.02 -20.19 -21.90
C CYS A 37 3.42 -18.79 -21.84
N SER A 38 2.10 -18.71 -21.77
CA SER A 38 1.37 -17.46 -21.51
C SER A 38 1.28 -17.18 -19.99
N LEU A 39 0.97 -15.94 -19.60
CA LEU A 39 0.72 -15.60 -18.20
C LEU A 39 -0.49 -16.38 -17.64
N ARG A 40 -1.52 -16.59 -18.47
CA ARG A 40 -2.72 -17.34 -18.09
C ARG A 40 -2.39 -18.80 -17.80
N GLU A 41 -1.61 -19.43 -18.65
CA GLU A 41 -1.18 -20.81 -18.49
C GLU A 41 -0.25 -20.98 -17.29
N ALA A 42 0.65 -20.02 -17.05
CA ALA A 42 1.54 -20.05 -15.89
C ALA A 42 0.77 -20.00 -14.56
N ILE A 43 -0.24 -19.13 -14.46
CA ILE A 43 -1.12 -19.05 -13.28
C ILE A 43 -1.98 -20.30 -13.16
N PHE A 44 -2.57 -20.78 -14.26
CA PHE A 44 -3.36 -22.01 -14.26
C PHE A 44 -2.53 -23.20 -13.78
N PHE A 45 -1.30 -23.34 -14.29
CA PHE A 45 -0.36 -24.36 -13.86
C PHE A 45 -0.12 -24.32 -12.35
N LEU A 46 0.24 -23.15 -11.80
CA LEU A 46 0.54 -23.05 -10.37
C LEU A 46 -0.69 -23.32 -9.48
N ASN A 47 -1.89 -22.92 -9.92
CA ASN A 47 -3.12 -23.22 -9.20
C ASN A 47 -3.38 -24.73 -9.10
N ASN A 48 -2.99 -25.51 -10.11
CA ASN A 48 -3.34 -26.93 -10.21
C ASN A 48 -2.12 -27.87 -10.08
N ARG A 49 -0.91 -27.35 -9.80
CA ARG A 49 0.36 -28.10 -9.87
C ARG A 49 0.38 -29.39 -9.04
N THR A 50 -0.43 -29.47 -7.98
CA THR A 50 -0.53 -30.66 -7.13
C THR A 50 -1.26 -31.83 -7.79
N GLU A 51 -1.99 -31.59 -8.87
CA GLU A 51 -2.67 -32.65 -9.62
C GLU A 51 -1.67 -33.43 -10.50
N ASP A 52 -1.81 -34.76 -10.51
CA ASP A 52 -0.89 -35.65 -11.22
C ASP A 52 -0.74 -35.33 -12.71
N GLN A 53 -1.83 -34.86 -13.35
CA GLN A 53 -1.85 -34.52 -14.77
C GLN A 53 -0.97 -33.31 -15.14
N TYR A 54 -0.60 -32.47 -14.16
CA TYR A 54 0.24 -31.29 -14.40
C TYR A 54 1.68 -31.47 -13.92
N LYS A 55 2.09 -32.66 -13.46
CA LYS A 55 3.48 -32.91 -13.03
C LYS A 55 4.53 -32.58 -14.08
N ASN A 56 4.20 -32.76 -15.36
CA ASN A 56 5.10 -32.47 -16.47
C ASN A 56 4.96 -31.06 -17.06
N GLY A 57 4.19 -30.17 -16.40
CA GLY A 57 3.90 -28.82 -16.87
C GLY A 57 2.52 -28.69 -17.53
N TYR A 58 2.22 -27.47 -17.98
CA TYR A 58 0.96 -27.15 -18.65
C TYR A 58 1.21 -26.23 -19.84
N ASN A 59 0.88 -26.69 -21.05
CA ASN A 59 1.01 -25.98 -22.34
C ASN A 59 2.39 -25.39 -22.70
N GLY A 60 3.44 -25.64 -21.92
CA GLY A 60 4.76 -25.00 -22.08
C GLY A 60 5.25 -24.28 -20.82
N CYS A 61 4.40 -24.18 -19.80
CA CYS A 61 4.71 -23.63 -18.49
C CYS A 61 5.09 -24.70 -17.48
N GLY A 62 6.28 -24.58 -16.91
CA GLY A 62 6.70 -25.25 -15.68
C GLY A 62 6.68 -26.79 -15.72
N ASN A 63 6.81 -27.38 -14.53
CA ASN A 63 6.68 -28.80 -14.16
C ASN A 63 6.71 -28.91 -12.62
N GLU A 64 6.59 -30.12 -12.06
CA GLU A 64 6.55 -30.37 -10.61
C GLU A 64 7.76 -29.79 -9.85
N SER A 65 8.90 -29.67 -10.52
CA SER A 65 10.14 -29.11 -9.98
C SER A 65 10.29 -27.61 -10.18
N SER A 66 9.33 -26.92 -10.82
CA SER A 66 9.37 -25.48 -11.04
C SER A 66 9.03 -24.69 -9.79
N SER A 67 9.55 -23.47 -9.69
CA SER A 67 9.30 -22.62 -8.53
C SER A 67 7.87 -22.06 -8.59
N SER A 68 7.39 -21.47 -7.51
CA SER A 68 6.11 -20.72 -7.52
C SER A 68 6.31 -19.27 -8.00
N THR A 69 7.35 -19.01 -8.80
CA THR A 69 7.68 -17.67 -9.32
C THR A 69 7.48 -17.62 -10.82
N ILE A 70 6.66 -16.67 -11.26
CA ILE A 70 6.41 -16.33 -12.66
C ILE A 70 7.21 -15.08 -13.00
N ILE A 71 8.01 -15.15 -14.07
CA ILE A 71 8.87 -14.06 -14.52
C ILE A 71 8.37 -13.48 -15.85
N LEU A 72 8.11 -12.18 -15.83
CA LEU A 72 7.71 -11.39 -16.99
C LEU A 72 8.89 -10.62 -17.57
N LYS A 73 8.91 -10.41 -18.89
CA LYS A 73 9.95 -9.62 -19.55
C LYS A 73 9.79 -8.14 -19.22
N ARG A 74 10.92 -7.46 -18.98
CA ARG A 74 10.99 -6.01 -18.73
C ARG A 74 10.36 -5.23 -19.88
N ASP A 75 9.65 -4.15 -19.53
CA ASP A 75 9.07 -3.19 -20.47
C ASP A 75 8.10 -3.80 -21.51
N GLN A 76 7.56 -4.99 -21.26
CA GLN A 76 6.56 -5.62 -22.11
C GLN A 76 5.15 -5.43 -21.55
N GLU A 77 4.15 -5.42 -22.43
CA GLU A 77 2.73 -5.40 -22.06
C GLU A 77 2.07 -6.76 -22.31
N TYR A 78 1.52 -7.34 -21.24
CA TYR A 78 0.72 -8.57 -21.22
C TYR A 78 -0.75 -8.16 -21.13
N LYS A 79 -1.46 -8.26 -22.26
CA LYS A 79 -2.84 -7.77 -22.37
C LYS A 79 -3.81 -8.94 -22.23
N LEU A 80 -4.52 -8.96 -21.11
CA LEU A 80 -5.49 -9.99 -20.75
C LEU A 80 -6.83 -9.77 -21.47
N ASN A 81 -7.41 -10.86 -21.95
CA ASN A 81 -8.74 -10.95 -22.53
C ASN A 81 -9.82 -11.11 -21.46
N SER A 82 -9.48 -11.73 -20.32
CA SER A 82 -10.35 -11.92 -19.16
C SER A 82 -9.54 -11.96 -17.86
N GLN A 83 -10.22 -11.83 -16.73
CA GLN A 83 -9.59 -11.89 -15.41
C GLN A 83 -8.85 -13.22 -15.17
N LEU A 84 -7.82 -13.18 -14.32
CA LEU A 84 -7.07 -14.35 -13.89
C LEU A 84 -7.35 -14.66 -12.43
N GLU A 85 -7.65 -15.92 -12.16
CA GLU A 85 -7.91 -16.45 -10.82
C GLU A 85 -6.60 -16.96 -10.21
N ILE A 86 -6.26 -16.52 -9.00
CA ILE A 86 -5.07 -16.97 -8.25
C ILE A 86 -5.56 -17.66 -6.98
N LYS A 87 -5.33 -18.98 -6.92
CA LYS A 87 -5.82 -19.88 -5.88
C LYS A 87 -4.72 -20.60 -5.12
N ALA A 88 -3.47 -20.40 -5.53
CA ALA A 88 -2.30 -20.98 -4.88
C ALA A 88 -1.22 -19.90 -4.61
N PRO A 89 -0.34 -20.11 -3.62
CA PRO A 89 0.75 -19.19 -3.34
C PRO A 89 1.68 -19.01 -4.54
N MET A 90 1.95 -17.77 -4.92
CA MET A 90 2.85 -17.47 -6.05
C MET A 90 3.48 -16.08 -5.97
N THR A 91 4.54 -15.90 -6.75
CA THR A 91 5.15 -14.59 -7.02
C THR A 91 5.04 -14.31 -8.51
N ILE A 92 4.54 -13.13 -8.87
CA ILE A 92 4.60 -12.61 -10.24
C ILE A 92 5.53 -11.41 -10.23
N ALA A 93 6.63 -11.50 -10.96
CA ALA A 93 7.67 -10.50 -10.95
C ALA A 93 8.14 -10.16 -12.37
N THR A 94 8.59 -8.93 -12.55
CA THR A 94 9.39 -8.59 -13.73
C THR A 94 10.80 -9.15 -13.59
N ALA A 95 11.40 -9.56 -14.71
CA ALA A 95 12.77 -10.04 -14.77
C ALA A 95 13.74 -9.03 -14.16
N ALA A 96 14.62 -9.54 -13.29
CA ALA A 96 15.67 -8.76 -12.65
C ALA A 96 16.56 -8.09 -13.71
N SER A 97 17.10 -6.92 -13.36
CA SER A 97 18.12 -6.28 -14.20
C SER A 97 19.40 -7.11 -14.19
N THR A 98 20.07 -7.17 -15.33
CA THR A 98 21.44 -7.71 -15.43
C THR A 98 22.50 -6.68 -15.03
N ASP A 99 22.10 -5.44 -14.79
CA ASP A 99 23.01 -4.36 -14.40
C ASP A 99 23.51 -4.54 -12.96
N PHE A 100 24.84 -4.47 -12.79
CA PHE A 100 25.51 -4.64 -11.50
C PHE A 100 25.04 -3.63 -10.43
N ASN A 101 24.61 -2.42 -10.83
CA ASN A 101 24.09 -1.37 -9.95
C ASN A 101 22.69 -0.94 -10.39
N ASN A 102 21.68 -1.80 -10.19
CA ASN A 102 20.31 -1.46 -10.55
C ASN A 102 19.70 -0.43 -9.58
N GLN A 103 19.93 0.85 -9.83
CA GLN A 103 19.26 1.95 -9.13
C GLN A 103 17.84 2.24 -9.66
N LYS A 104 17.40 1.51 -10.70
CA LYS A 104 16.15 1.75 -11.45
C LYS A 104 15.04 0.77 -11.09
N ILE A 105 15.01 0.33 -9.82
CA ILE A 105 13.97 -0.58 -9.33
C ILE A 105 12.59 0.07 -9.51
N GLY A 106 11.66 -0.69 -10.05
CA GLY A 106 10.31 -0.19 -10.32
C GLY A 106 10.19 0.66 -11.58
N LEU A 107 11.25 0.88 -12.37
CA LEU A 107 11.17 1.70 -13.59
C LEU A 107 10.92 0.92 -14.87
N ASN A 108 11.39 -0.33 -14.95
CA ASN A 108 11.31 -1.14 -16.18
C ASN A 108 10.29 -2.28 -16.03
N ASN A 109 9.19 -1.95 -15.38
CA ASN A 109 8.16 -2.91 -14.98
C ASN A 109 7.46 -3.49 -16.21
N ALA A 110 7.23 -4.80 -16.22
CA ALA A 110 6.23 -5.41 -17.09
C ALA A 110 4.85 -4.79 -16.78
N THR A 111 4.07 -4.56 -17.82
CA THR A 111 2.71 -4.04 -17.73
C THR A 111 1.73 -5.18 -17.92
N ILE A 112 0.78 -5.33 -16.99
CA ILE A 112 -0.36 -6.23 -17.13
C ILE A 112 -1.59 -5.34 -17.29
N SER A 113 -2.25 -5.47 -18.43
CA SER A 113 -3.45 -4.70 -18.77
C SER A 113 -4.60 -5.62 -19.16
N ILE A 114 -5.82 -5.10 -19.25
CA ILE A 114 -6.99 -5.92 -19.57
C ILE A 114 -8.00 -5.20 -20.46
N THR A 115 -8.73 -5.98 -21.25
CA THR A 115 -9.85 -5.53 -22.07
C THR A 115 -11.21 -5.88 -21.49
N GLY A 116 -12.22 -5.11 -21.90
CA GLY A 116 -13.61 -5.31 -21.48
C GLY A 116 -13.81 -4.99 -20.00
N LYS A 117 -14.98 -5.34 -19.47
CA LYS A 117 -15.39 -5.03 -18.09
C LYS A 117 -14.84 -6.04 -17.08
N ASN A 118 -13.53 -6.26 -17.10
CA ASN A 118 -12.85 -7.24 -16.26
C ASN A 118 -11.78 -6.58 -15.38
N ARG A 119 -11.49 -7.19 -14.24
CA ARG A 119 -10.33 -6.87 -13.38
C ARG A 119 -9.15 -7.76 -13.76
N LEU A 120 -7.93 -7.39 -13.38
CA LEU A 120 -6.75 -8.20 -13.67
C LEU A 120 -6.78 -9.53 -12.91
N PHE A 121 -6.97 -9.44 -11.59
CA PHE A 121 -6.83 -10.58 -10.69
C PHE A 121 -8.01 -10.73 -9.74
N VAL A 122 -8.41 -11.98 -9.54
CA VAL A 122 -9.15 -12.44 -8.37
C VAL A 122 -8.21 -13.32 -7.57
N ILE A 123 -7.90 -12.90 -6.35
CA ILE A 123 -7.03 -13.63 -5.44
C ILE A 123 -7.91 -14.15 -4.31
N ASP A 124 -8.29 -15.41 -4.42
CA ASP A 124 -9.24 -16.09 -3.53
C ASP A 124 -9.08 -17.60 -3.73
N ASP A 125 -8.67 -18.33 -2.69
CA ASP A 125 -8.59 -19.79 -2.75
C ASP A 125 -9.97 -20.48 -2.58
N GLY A 126 -11.01 -19.68 -2.33
CA GLY A 126 -12.38 -20.13 -2.07
C GLY A 126 -12.59 -20.68 -0.65
N ASN A 127 -11.62 -20.53 0.24
CA ASN A 127 -11.62 -21.09 1.58
C ASN A 127 -11.42 -20.00 2.66
N VAL A 128 -12.32 -20.02 3.64
CA VAL A 128 -12.33 -19.01 4.72
C VAL A 128 -11.78 -19.56 6.04
N GLU A 129 -11.45 -20.85 6.07
CA GLU A 129 -10.99 -21.64 7.21
C GLU A 129 -9.49 -21.97 7.16
N ASN A 130 -8.91 -22.04 5.97
CA ASN A 130 -7.48 -22.25 5.78
C ASN A 130 -6.70 -20.95 6.01
N ASP A 131 -5.41 -21.08 6.28
CA ASP A 131 -4.50 -19.94 6.30
C ASP A 131 -4.46 -19.28 4.92
N LEU A 132 -4.38 -17.94 4.90
CA LEU A 132 -4.35 -17.16 3.67
C LEU A 132 -3.18 -17.59 2.78
N ILE A 133 -3.44 -17.76 1.48
CA ILE A 133 -2.34 -17.93 0.52
C ILE A 133 -1.60 -16.61 0.35
N ILE A 134 -0.28 -16.70 0.11
CA ILE A 134 0.57 -15.52 -0.07
C ILE A 134 0.79 -15.29 -1.55
N VAL A 135 0.39 -14.11 -2.04
CA VAL A 135 0.62 -13.68 -3.43
C VAL A 135 1.50 -12.45 -3.44
N ASN A 136 2.65 -12.55 -4.11
CA ASN A 136 3.60 -11.45 -4.24
C ASN A 136 3.57 -10.88 -5.66
N LEU A 137 3.40 -9.57 -5.78
CA LEU A 137 3.50 -8.83 -7.04
C LEU A 137 4.69 -7.88 -6.96
N LYS A 138 5.67 -8.02 -7.86
CA LYS A 138 6.93 -7.26 -7.79
C LYS A 138 7.29 -6.60 -9.10
N GLU A 139 7.55 -5.30 -9.04
CA GLU A 139 7.94 -4.50 -10.22
C GLU A 139 6.93 -4.62 -11.37
N LEU A 140 5.64 -4.45 -11.10
CA LEU A 140 4.57 -4.54 -12.11
C LEU A 140 3.89 -3.19 -12.34
N ASN A 141 3.43 -2.94 -13.57
CA ASN A 141 2.43 -1.91 -13.85
C ASN A 141 1.08 -2.61 -14.06
N LEU A 142 0.16 -2.43 -13.13
CA LEU A 142 -1.19 -2.97 -13.18
C LEU A 142 -2.13 -1.90 -13.72
N LYS A 143 -2.65 -2.13 -14.93
CA LYS A 143 -3.43 -1.15 -15.68
C LYS A 143 -4.85 -1.63 -15.93
N GLY A 144 -5.82 -0.86 -15.45
CA GLY A 144 -7.23 -1.19 -15.54
C GLY A 144 -7.81 -1.02 -16.93
N SER A 145 -9.06 -1.46 -17.04
CA SER A 145 -9.87 -1.33 -18.25
C SER A 145 -10.30 0.13 -18.47
N ALA A 146 -10.63 0.49 -19.71
CA ALA A 146 -11.21 1.80 -20.03
C ALA A 146 -12.67 1.94 -19.55
N GLU A 147 -13.34 0.82 -19.32
CA GLU A 147 -14.71 0.75 -18.85
C GLU A 147 -14.75 0.46 -17.35
N ARG A 148 -15.66 1.15 -16.66
CA ARG A 148 -15.89 0.92 -15.25
C ARG A 148 -16.45 -0.48 -14.99
N ILE A 149 -15.90 -1.15 -13.97
CA ILE A 149 -16.38 -2.43 -13.47
C ILE A 149 -17.56 -2.18 -12.51
N PRO A 150 -18.76 -2.74 -12.76
CA PRO A 150 -19.95 -2.48 -11.94
C PRO A 150 -19.94 -3.20 -10.59
N ASN A 151 -18.78 -3.64 -10.10
CA ASN A 151 -18.64 -4.46 -8.90
C ASN A 151 -17.36 -4.07 -8.13
N ASN A 152 -16.86 -4.99 -7.32
CA ASN A 152 -15.74 -4.82 -6.39
C ASN A 152 -14.37 -5.03 -7.05
N GLY A 153 -13.45 -4.08 -7.00
CA GLY A 153 -12.06 -4.25 -7.43
C GLY A 153 -11.86 -3.92 -8.91
N GLY A 154 -11.33 -2.73 -9.21
CA GLY A 154 -11.07 -2.27 -10.58
C GLY A 154 -9.78 -2.84 -11.19
N LEU A 155 -8.83 -3.27 -10.35
CA LEU A 155 -7.65 -4.05 -10.77
C LEU A 155 -7.62 -5.41 -10.09
N ILE A 156 -7.85 -5.45 -8.78
CA ILE A 156 -7.72 -6.65 -7.97
C ILE A 156 -8.92 -6.78 -7.02
N LEU A 157 -9.49 -7.97 -6.96
CA LEU A 157 -10.20 -8.43 -5.77
C LEU A 157 -9.28 -9.35 -4.98
N ASN A 158 -9.09 -9.06 -3.71
CA ASN A 158 -8.26 -9.82 -2.80
C ASN A 158 -9.09 -10.32 -1.62
N ARG A 159 -9.02 -11.62 -1.36
CA ARG A 159 -9.45 -12.25 -0.11
C ARG A 159 -8.27 -12.88 0.66
N GLU A 160 -7.08 -12.85 0.07
CA GLU A 160 -5.89 -13.55 0.55
C GLU A 160 -4.83 -12.57 1.11
N ASP A 161 -3.57 -13.02 1.26
CA ASP A 161 -2.45 -12.16 1.66
C ASP A 161 -1.72 -11.63 0.42
N LEU A 162 -2.15 -10.46 -0.05
CA LEU A 162 -1.55 -9.74 -1.17
C LEU A 162 -0.40 -8.86 -0.71
N ARG A 163 0.79 -9.08 -1.28
CA ARG A 163 2.00 -8.29 -1.03
C ARG A 163 2.52 -7.69 -2.32
N VAL A 164 2.72 -6.38 -2.35
CA VAL A 164 3.11 -5.67 -3.57
C VAL A 164 4.29 -4.75 -3.30
N GLU A 165 5.29 -4.81 -4.18
CA GLU A 165 6.51 -4.03 -4.08
C GLU A 165 6.82 -3.36 -5.43
N TYR A 166 7.25 -2.09 -5.40
CA TYR A 166 7.76 -1.36 -6.57
C TYR A 166 6.82 -1.34 -7.78
N SER A 167 5.51 -1.28 -7.54
CA SER A 167 4.49 -1.47 -8.57
C SER A 167 3.58 -0.25 -8.75
N ARG A 168 2.93 -0.15 -9.91
CA ARG A 168 1.99 0.92 -10.25
C ARG A 168 0.58 0.37 -10.35
N PHE A 169 -0.39 1.03 -9.73
CA PHE A 169 -1.81 0.75 -9.87
C PHE A 169 -2.44 1.91 -10.62
N ILE A 170 -2.81 1.67 -11.87
CA ILE A 170 -3.14 2.73 -12.82
C ILE A 170 -4.54 2.49 -13.41
N LYS A 171 -5.39 3.51 -13.37
CA LYS A 171 -6.68 3.53 -14.10
C LYS A 171 -7.61 2.35 -13.76
N GLY A 172 -7.58 1.85 -12.53
CA GLY A 172 -8.65 0.98 -12.04
C GLY A 172 -9.93 1.80 -11.82
N ASP A 173 -11.08 1.30 -12.28
CA ASP A 173 -12.37 1.99 -12.16
C ASP A 173 -13.47 0.98 -11.77
N ALA A 174 -14.06 1.15 -10.58
CA ALA A 174 -15.02 0.21 -10.01
C ALA A 174 -16.04 0.88 -9.09
N ASN A 175 -17.12 0.19 -8.70
CA ASN A 175 -18.02 0.72 -7.67
C ASN A 175 -17.32 0.82 -6.31
N LYS A 176 -16.59 -0.23 -5.93
CA LYS A 176 -15.83 -0.31 -4.68
C LYS A 176 -14.41 -0.78 -4.97
N GLY A 177 -13.41 -0.07 -4.47
CA GLY A 177 -12.02 -0.50 -4.63
C GLY A 177 -11.52 -0.27 -6.04
N GLY A 178 -11.27 0.99 -6.41
CA GLY A 178 -10.86 1.36 -7.77
C GLY A 178 -9.58 0.63 -8.19
N ALA A 179 -8.54 0.62 -7.36
CA ALA A 179 -7.43 -0.31 -7.55
C ALA A 179 -7.73 -1.67 -6.90
N ILE A 180 -7.96 -1.71 -5.59
CA ILE A 180 -8.08 -2.96 -4.84
C ILE A 180 -9.37 -2.98 -4.02
N TYR A 181 -10.11 -4.08 -4.13
CA TYR A 181 -11.10 -4.48 -3.13
C TYR A 181 -10.51 -5.56 -2.24
N ASN A 182 -10.44 -5.30 -0.93
CA ASN A 182 -9.96 -6.25 0.07
C ASN A 182 -11.13 -6.77 0.92
N ALA A 183 -11.40 -8.06 0.79
CA ALA A 183 -12.55 -8.77 1.34
C ALA A 183 -12.21 -9.51 2.64
N GLY A 184 -13.23 -9.72 3.47
CA GLY A 184 -13.18 -10.57 4.66
C GLY A 184 -13.38 -9.81 5.96
N LEU A 185 -14.15 -10.41 6.86
CA LEU A 185 -14.41 -9.94 8.22
C LEU A 185 -14.09 -11.07 9.21
N LEU A 186 -13.15 -10.82 10.13
CA LEU A 186 -12.76 -11.79 11.16
C LEU A 186 -13.90 -12.12 12.15
N SER A 187 -14.92 -11.27 12.24
CA SER A 187 -16.10 -11.54 13.07
C SER A 187 -17.01 -12.64 12.51
N SER A 188 -16.94 -12.90 11.20
CA SER A 188 -17.79 -13.88 10.51
C SER A 188 -17.05 -15.12 10.02
N GLN A 189 -15.72 -15.04 9.92
CA GLN A 189 -14.87 -16.02 9.25
C GLN A 189 -13.54 -16.13 10.01
N LYS A 190 -12.86 -17.27 9.88
CA LYS A 190 -11.56 -17.50 10.50
C LYS A 190 -10.46 -16.62 9.89
N THR A 191 -10.55 -16.32 8.59
CA THR A 191 -9.59 -15.46 7.89
C THR A 191 -10.25 -14.25 7.23
N ALA A 192 -9.44 -13.22 7.01
CA ALA A 192 -9.82 -12.02 6.28
C ALA A 192 -8.62 -11.52 5.47
N GLY A 193 -8.90 -11.02 4.26
CA GLY A 193 -7.89 -10.56 3.32
C GLY A 193 -6.99 -9.49 3.92
N ARG A 194 -5.71 -9.54 3.53
CA ARG A 194 -4.69 -8.59 3.96
C ARG A 194 -3.94 -8.06 2.75
N VAL A 195 -3.71 -6.75 2.74
CA VAL A 195 -2.97 -6.07 1.67
C VAL A 195 -1.75 -5.38 2.24
N ARG A 196 -0.59 -5.59 1.63
CA ARG A 196 0.66 -4.90 1.98
C ARG A 196 1.28 -4.30 0.73
N ILE A 197 1.46 -2.99 0.74
CA ILE A 197 1.98 -2.24 -0.40
C ILE A 197 3.22 -1.48 0.04
N PHE A 198 4.33 -1.71 -0.64
CA PHE A 198 5.60 -1.06 -0.37
C PHE A 198 6.16 -0.39 -1.63
N SER A 199 6.70 0.81 -1.48
CA SER A 199 7.44 1.50 -2.55
C SER A 199 6.67 1.59 -3.87
N SER A 200 5.36 1.84 -3.81
CA SER A 200 4.46 1.74 -4.96
C SER A 200 3.68 3.04 -5.19
N ILE A 201 2.99 3.13 -6.32
CA ILE A 201 2.19 4.31 -6.68
C ILE A 201 0.77 3.92 -7.12
N PHE A 202 -0.21 4.67 -6.62
CA PHE A 202 -1.60 4.61 -7.05
C PHE A 202 -1.95 5.89 -7.81
N GLN A 203 -2.35 5.75 -9.06
CA GLN A 203 -2.61 6.90 -9.92
C GLN A 203 -3.83 6.71 -10.83
N HIS A 204 -4.68 7.74 -10.91
CA HIS A 204 -5.84 7.78 -11.80
C HIS A 204 -6.87 6.66 -11.57
N ASN A 205 -6.92 6.08 -10.37
CA ASN A 205 -7.96 5.12 -10.01
C ASN A 205 -9.23 5.85 -9.59
N LYS A 206 -10.39 5.23 -9.85
CA LYS A 206 -11.71 5.79 -9.59
C LYS A 206 -12.60 4.78 -8.88
N ALA A 207 -13.37 5.24 -7.90
CA ALA A 207 -14.48 4.45 -7.37
C ALA A 207 -15.52 5.30 -6.65
N ASP A 208 -16.69 4.72 -6.39
CA ASP A 208 -17.68 5.35 -5.52
C ASP A 208 -17.24 5.33 -4.07
N GLN A 209 -16.59 4.23 -3.67
CA GLN A 209 -16.00 4.04 -2.35
C GLN A 209 -14.62 3.39 -2.50
N GLY A 210 -13.59 3.98 -1.93
CA GLY A 210 -12.25 3.40 -1.96
C GLY A 210 -11.61 3.42 -3.35
N ALA A 211 -11.43 4.61 -3.96
CA ALA A 211 -10.78 4.73 -5.28
C ALA A 211 -9.39 4.06 -5.34
N VAL A 212 -8.67 4.05 -4.22
CA VAL A 212 -7.39 3.36 -4.05
C VAL A 212 -7.63 1.98 -3.45
N ILE A 213 -8.13 1.93 -2.22
CA ILE A 213 -8.49 0.66 -1.56
C ILE A 213 -9.87 0.80 -0.95
N TYR A 214 -10.74 -0.15 -1.25
CA TYR A 214 -11.88 -0.47 -0.40
C TYR A 214 -11.52 -1.70 0.42
N SER A 215 -11.69 -1.63 1.73
CA SER A 215 -11.43 -2.75 2.63
C SER A 215 -12.60 -2.93 3.57
N GLU A 216 -13.09 -4.16 3.70
CA GLU A 216 -14.20 -4.46 4.62
C GLU A 216 -13.81 -4.26 6.10
N MET A 217 -12.53 -4.42 6.40
CA MET A 217 -11.89 -4.20 7.70
C MET A 217 -10.51 -3.55 7.50
N PRO A 218 -9.89 -2.80 8.44
CA PRO A 218 -8.63 -2.10 8.18
C PRO A 218 -7.42 -3.05 8.17
N ARG A 219 -7.39 -3.99 7.21
CA ARG A 219 -6.31 -4.96 6.99
C ARG A 219 -5.50 -4.60 5.76
N TYR A 220 -5.03 -3.36 5.71
CA TYR A 220 -4.04 -2.95 4.74
C TYR A 220 -2.92 -2.15 5.40
N LEU A 221 -1.70 -2.30 4.90
CA LEU A 221 -0.58 -1.43 5.21
C LEU A 221 0.01 -0.90 3.91
N ILE A 222 0.01 0.43 3.75
CA ILE A 222 0.71 1.11 2.67
C ILE A 222 1.93 1.81 3.25
N SER A 223 3.10 1.60 2.67
CA SER A 223 4.34 2.20 3.14
C SER A 223 5.20 2.71 1.99
N HIS A 224 5.92 3.82 2.22
CA HIS A 224 6.87 4.39 1.26
C HIS A 224 6.25 4.63 -0.12
N SER A 225 4.99 5.06 -0.18
CA SER A 225 4.23 5.06 -1.43
C SER A 225 3.71 6.45 -1.79
N VAL A 226 3.27 6.59 -3.05
CA VAL A 226 2.66 7.82 -3.56
C VAL A 226 1.22 7.53 -3.97
N ILE A 227 0.29 8.35 -3.52
CA ILE A 227 -1.13 8.26 -3.87
C ILE A 227 -1.55 9.58 -4.48
N ARG A 228 -1.74 9.62 -5.80
CA ARG A 228 -2.01 10.87 -6.50
C ARG A 228 -3.01 10.75 -7.63
N ASP A 229 -3.72 11.84 -7.90
CA ASP A 229 -4.62 11.96 -9.04
C ASP A 229 -5.70 10.86 -9.11
N ASN A 230 -6.11 10.29 -7.97
CA ASN A 230 -7.23 9.35 -7.86
C ASN A 230 -8.53 10.13 -7.59
N GLU A 231 -9.68 9.53 -7.86
CA GLU A 231 -10.98 10.21 -7.80
C GLU A 231 -12.04 9.36 -7.10
N GLY A 232 -12.53 9.84 -5.96
CA GLY A 232 -13.70 9.29 -5.29
C GLY A 232 -14.95 10.13 -5.53
N LEU A 233 -16.11 9.73 -4.98
CA LEU A 233 -17.26 10.62 -4.90
C LEU A 233 -17.04 11.74 -3.89
N SER A 234 -17.63 12.92 -4.11
CA SER A 234 -17.48 14.08 -3.23
C SER A 234 -18.34 13.99 -1.96
N ASN A 235 -18.15 12.93 -1.17
CA ASN A 235 -18.81 12.68 0.11
C ASN A 235 -17.91 11.79 1.00
N PRO A 236 -18.24 11.60 2.31
CA PRO A 236 -17.41 10.77 3.20
C PRO A 236 -17.26 9.31 2.78
N GLU A 237 -18.23 8.74 2.07
CA GLU A 237 -18.14 7.37 1.56
C GLU A 237 -17.19 7.26 0.36
N GLY A 238 -17.03 8.35 -0.38
CA GLY A 238 -16.07 8.49 -1.48
C GLY A 238 -14.63 8.69 -1.05
N ALA A 239 -14.27 8.30 0.17
CA ALA A 239 -12.88 8.31 0.59
C ALA A 239 -12.01 7.43 -0.31
N LEU A 240 -10.76 7.83 -0.59
CA LEU A 240 -9.87 7.07 -1.48
C LEU A 240 -9.43 5.76 -0.86
N LEU A 241 -9.09 5.79 0.43
CA LEU A 241 -8.91 4.61 1.25
C LEU A 241 -10.11 4.50 2.17
N PHE A 242 -10.99 3.56 1.83
CA PHE A 242 -12.25 3.37 2.54
C PHE A 242 -12.23 2.06 3.33
N VAL A 243 -12.51 2.16 4.62
CA VAL A 243 -12.72 1.04 5.53
C VAL A 243 -14.18 0.99 5.95
N GLN A 244 -14.85 -0.13 5.67
CA GLN A 244 -16.25 -0.30 6.00
C GLN A 244 -16.46 -0.42 7.51
N THR A 245 -15.78 -1.38 8.15
CA THR A 245 -15.92 -1.74 9.56
C THR A 245 -14.56 -1.67 10.25
N GLY A 246 -14.49 -1.08 11.45
CA GLY A 246 -13.25 -1.09 12.25
C GLY A 246 -12.92 -2.45 12.85
N LEU A 247 -11.75 -2.55 13.49
CA LEU A 247 -11.40 -3.73 14.29
C LEU A 247 -12.24 -3.83 15.57
N SER A 248 -12.38 -5.04 16.09
CA SER A 248 -13.03 -5.30 17.37
C SER A 248 -12.11 -5.01 18.56
N ASP A 249 -12.69 -4.81 19.74
CA ASP A 249 -11.94 -4.61 20.99
C ASP A 249 -10.88 -5.69 21.26
N GLN A 250 -11.15 -6.92 20.86
CA GLN A 250 -10.24 -8.06 21.01
C GLN A 250 -9.03 -7.97 20.06
N THR A 251 -9.20 -7.39 18.87
CA THR A 251 -8.19 -7.41 17.80
C THR A 251 -7.40 -6.11 17.69
N ILE A 252 -7.95 -4.97 18.14
CA ILE A 252 -7.29 -3.65 18.07
C ILE A 252 -5.91 -3.68 18.75
N GLY A 253 -5.80 -4.32 19.92
CA GLY A 253 -4.53 -4.33 20.68
C GLY A 253 -3.36 -4.92 19.88
N THR A 254 -3.59 -6.07 19.24
CA THR A 254 -2.59 -6.73 18.40
C THR A 254 -2.29 -5.92 17.14
N ALA A 255 -3.30 -5.34 16.51
CA ALA A 255 -3.09 -4.52 15.30
C ALA A 255 -2.25 -3.27 15.60
N LEU A 256 -2.51 -2.58 16.72
CA LEU A 256 -1.73 -1.42 17.14
C LEU A 256 -0.27 -1.77 17.43
N GLN A 257 -0.02 -2.93 18.06
CA GLN A 257 1.34 -3.42 18.32
C GLN A 257 2.08 -3.78 17.03
N ASN A 258 1.41 -4.47 16.11
CA ASN A 258 2.00 -4.92 14.85
C ASN A 258 2.15 -3.80 13.82
N ARG A 259 1.37 -2.71 13.96
CA ARG A 259 1.35 -1.57 13.04
C ARG A 259 1.05 -1.99 11.59
N ASP A 260 0.17 -2.98 11.43
CA ASP A 260 -0.16 -3.60 10.14
C ASP A 260 -1.44 -3.05 9.49
N ALA A 261 -2.01 -1.99 10.07
CA ALA A 261 -3.24 -1.34 9.63
C ALA A 261 -3.03 0.17 9.46
N GLY A 262 -3.04 0.66 8.21
CA GLY A 262 -2.98 2.09 7.89
C GLY A 262 -1.90 2.45 6.87
N ILE A 263 -1.30 3.63 7.04
CA ILE A 263 -0.40 4.23 6.05
C ILE A 263 0.82 4.82 6.73
N THR A 264 2.01 4.56 6.19
CA THR A 264 3.26 5.08 6.72
C THR A 264 4.16 5.67 5.63
N ASN A 265 4.96 6.69 5.97
CA ASN A 265 6.04 7.22 5.12
C ASN A 265 5.60 7.53 3.68
N SER A 266 4.40 8.10 3.48
CA SER A 266 3.78 8.19 2.16
C SER A 266 3.35 9.61 1.81
N THR A 267 3.32 9.92 0.51
CA THR A 267 2.90 11.22 -0.02
C THR A 267 1.56 11.09 -0.74
N ILE A 268 0.59 11.93 -0.38
CA ILE A 268 -0.80 11.88 -0.86
C ILE A 268 -1.24 13.28 -1.31
N PHE A 269 -1.47 13.47 -2.61
CA PHE A 269 -1.79 14.79 -3.16
C PHE A 269 -2.55 14.73 -4.48
N HIS A 270 -3.19 15.84 -4.88
CA HIS A 270 -3.95 15.98 -6.14
C HIS A 270 -5.10 15.00 -6.33
N ASN A 271 -5.51 14.30 -5.28
CA ASN A 271 -6.68 13.43 -5.36
C ASN A 271 -7.97 14.26 -5.28
N LYS A 272 -8.99 13.80 -6.00
CA LYS A 272 -10.27 14.49 -6.19
C LYS A 272 -11.41 13.73 -5.52
N GLY A 273 -12.51 14.44 -5.29
CA GLY A 273 -13.70 13.85 -4.70
C GLY A 273 -13.70 13.90 -3.17
N GLY A 274 -13.83 12.74 -2.55
CA GLY A 274 -13.97 12.59 -1.10
C GLY A 274 -12.65 12.75 -0.33
N HIS A 275 -12.69 12.37 0.94
CA HIS A 275 -11.54 12.40 1.84
C HIS A 275 -10.42 11.46 1.39
N VAL A 276 -9.19 11.73 1.81
CA VAL A 276 -8.06 10.84 1.55
C VAL A 276 -8.29 9.46 2.19
N ALA A 277 -8.72 9.43 3.43
CA ALA A 277 -9.05 8.19 4.14
C ALA A 277 -10.13 8.43 5.17
N ASN A 278 -10.94 7.41 5.43
CA ASN A 278 -11.74 7.34 6.64
C ASN A 278 -10.99 6.55 7.73
N ILE A 279 -10.90 7.11 8.93
CA ILE A 279 -10.12 6.55 10.03
C ILE A 279 -11.06 5.76 10.93
N ARG A 280 -10.76 4.47 11.05
CA ARG A 280 -11.51 3.47 11.80
C ARG A 280 -10.61 2.81 12.84
N GLU A 281 -11.23 2.14 13.78
CA GLU A 281 -10.62 1.47 14.91
C GLU A 281 -9.46 0.55 14.49
N GLY A 282 -8.30 0.75 15.12
CA GLY A 282 -7.08 -0.03 14.87
C GLY A 282 -6.13 0.57 13.84
N MET A 283 -6.46 1.73 13.24
CA MET A 283 -5.64 2.33 12.18
C MET A 283 -4.53 3.23 12.72
N ILE A 284 -3.34 3.10 12.12
CA ILE A 284 -2.18 3.96 12.38
C ILE A 284 -1.76 4.66 11.09
N LEU A 285 -1.77 5.98 11.11
CA LEU A 285 -1.23 6.83 10.06
C LEU A 285 0.01 7.54 10.61
N ASN A 286 1.16 7.39 9.94
CA ASN A 286 2.40 7.95 10.45
C ASN A 286 3.30 8.51 9.34
N ASN A 287 3.87 9.69 9.56
CA ASN A 287 4.83 10.30 8.65
C ASN A 287 4.27 10.45 7.22
N LEU A 288 3.09 11.08 7.11
CA LEU A 288 2.41 11.32 5.86
C LEU A 288 2.55 12.77 5.41
N THR A 289 2.61 13.00 4.10
CA THR A 289 2.40 14.33 3.51
C THR A 289 1.06 14.31 2.78
N VAL A 290 0.03 14.92 3.35
CA VAL A 290 -1.35 14.93 2.86
C VAL A 290 -1.75 16.37 2.54
N ILE A 291 -1.57 16.76 1.28
CA ILE A 291 -1.73 18.16 0.85
C ILE A 291 -2.40 18.23 -0.52
N LYS A 292 -3.07 19.34 -0.84
CA LYS A 292 -3.61 19.60 -2.19
C LYS A 292 -4.58 18.52 -2.70
N ASN A 293 -5.26 17.81 -1.78
CA ASN A 293 -6.37 16.92 -2.11
C ASN A 293 -7.69 17.69 -2.02
N ALA A 294 -8.77 17.17 -2.59
CA ALA A 294 -10.11 17.76 -2.46
C ALA A 294 -10.58 17.84 -0.99
N ALA A 295 -10.23 16.85 -0.16
CA ALA A 295 -10.42 16.85 1.29
C ALA A 295 -9.31 16.03 1.98
N GLY A 296 -9.03 16.33 3.24
CA GLY A 296 -8.06 15.60 4.07
C GLY A 296 -8.65 14.33 4.69
N LEU A 297 -8.58 14.16 6.01
CA LEU A 297 -8.98 12.92 6.69
C LEU A 297 -10.40 12.98 7.28
N TYR A 298 -11.11 11.85 7.27
CA TYR A 298 -12.42 11.69 7.91
C TYR A 298 -12.28 10.82 9.17
N LEU A 299 -12.41 11.40 10.35
CA LEU A 299 -12.14 10.76 11.64
C LEU A 299 -13.43 10.18 12.23
N GLN A 300 -13.48 8.86 12.40
CA GLN A 300 -14.66 8.13 12.89
C GLN A 300 -14.32 6.83 13.64
N SER A 301 -13.26 6.86 14.44
CA SER A 301 -12.80 5.78 15.30
C SER A 301 -13.36 5.93 16.70
N LEU A 302 -13.80 4.83 17.33
CA LEU A 302 -14.25 4.81 18.73
C LEU A 302 -13.16 4.30 19.68
N ASN A 303 -13.32 4.50 20.99
CA ASN A 303 -12.42 3.90 21.97
C ASN A 303 -12.46 2.37 21.94
N ARG A 304 -11.31 1.76 22.15
CA ARG A 304 -11.18 0.34 22.46
C ARG A 304 -11.50 0.11 23.94
N LYS A 305 -12.33 -0.89 24.23
CA LYS A 305 -12.58 -1.36 25.60
C LYS A 305 -11.66 -2.53 25.93
N VAL A 306 -11.04 -2.47 27.11
CA VAL A 306 -10.19 -3.54 27.66
C VAL A 306 -10.77 -3.96 28.99
N THR A 307 -11.27 -5.20 29.05
CA THR A 307 -11.79 -5.81 30.28
C THR A 307 -10.66 -6.58 30.98
N THR A 308 -10.38 -6.22 32.23
CA THR A 308 -9.43 -6.93 33.09
C THR A 308 -10.16 -7.52 34.29
N THR A 309 -9.90 -8.79 34.58
CA THR A 309 -10.39 -9.45 35.79
C THR A 309 -9.45 -9.15 36.95
N ILE A 310 -9.98 -8.58 38.03
CA ILE A 310 -9.23 -8.25 39.24
C ILE A 310 -9.85 -9.03 40.40
N THR A 311 -9.00 -9.62 41.24
CA THR A 311 -9.44 -10.23 42.51
C THR A 311 -9.03 -9.32 43.64
N GLU A 312 -10.01 -8.72 44.31
CA GLU A 312 -9.84 -7.93 45.53
C GLU A 312 -10.70 -8.56 46.62
N ASP A 313 -10.11 -8.79 47.81
CA ASP A 313 -10.78 -9.39 48.96
C ASP A 313 -11.47 -10.74 48.70
N GLY A 314 -10.94 -11.53 47.76
CA GLY A 314 -11.51 -12.83 47.38
C GLY A 314 -12.72 -12.75 46.44
N GLU A 315 -13.16 -11.54 46.09
CA GLU A 315 -14.18 -11.31 45.07
C GLU A 315 -13.53 -11.05 43.71
N THR A 316 -14.04 -11.71 42.67
CA THR A 316 -13.60 -11.47 41.28
C THR A 316 -14.49 -10.40 40.65
N LYS A 317 -13.89 -9.29 40.19
CA LYS A 317 -14.57 -8.16 39.55
C LYS A 317 -13.98 -7.92 38.16
N GLU A 318 -14.83 -7.52 37.23
CA GLU A 318 -14.39 -7.04 35.91
C GLU A 318 -14.25 -5.52 35.95
N GLU A 319 -13.07 -5.02 35.59
CA GLU A 319 -12.83 -3.60 35.35
C GLU A 319 -12.73 -3.37 33.84
N VAL A 320 -13.48 -2.40 33.31
CA VAL A 320 -13.41 -2.00 31.90
C VAL A 320 -12.70 -0.66 31.79
N LYS A 321 -11.58 -0.63 31.07
CA LYS A 321 -10.84 0.59 30.74
C LYS A 321 -10.96 0.90 29.25
N GLU A 322 -11.12 2.18 28.92
CA GLU A 322 -11.20 2.65 27.54
C GLU A 322 -9.90 3.32 27.10
N TYR A 323 -9.47 3.03 25.87
CA TYR A 323 -8.26 3.58 25.27
C TYR A 323 -8.53 4.03 23.82
N PRO A 324 -7.87 5.08 23.32
CA PRO A 324 -7.95 5.42 21.90
C PRO A 324 -7.49 4.25 21.02
N SER A 325 -8.22 4.01 19.94
CA SER A 325 -7.97 2.86 19.05
C SER A 325 -7.30 3.24 17.73
N SER A 326 -7.11 4.53 17.44
CA SER A 326 -6.51 5.01 16.19
C SER A 326 -5.64 6.24 16.40
N TYR A 327 -4.55 6.31 15.63
CA TYR A 327 -3.50 7.30 15.83
C TYR A 327 -3.02 7.88 14.50
N ILE A 328 -2.94 9.21 14.42
CA ILE A 328 -2.34 9.94 13.30
C ILE A 328 -1.15 10.73 13.84
N SER A 329 0.05 10.39 13.39
CA SER A 329 1.29 10.94 13.95
C SER A 329 2.25 11.47 12.88
N ASN A 330 3.10 12.41 13.28
CA ASN A 330 4.27 12.88 12.49
C ASN A 330 3.97 13.36 11.07
N SER A 331 2.73 13.78 10.81
CA SER A 331 2.27 14.06 9.44
C SER A 331 2.20 15.56 9.16
N ILE A 332 2.19 15.90 7.87
CA ILE A 332 1.87 17.22 7.32
C ILE A 332 0.47 17.09 6.69
N ILE A 333 -0.54 17.74 7.26
CA ILE A 333 -1.93 17.64 6.84
C ILE A 333 -2.51 19.05 6.68
N VAL A 334 -2.29 19.66 5.53
CA VAL A 334 -2.56 21.09 5.30
C VAL A 334 -2.92 21.36 3.84
N GLU A 335 -3.56 22.50 3.59
CA GLU A 335 -3.94 22.96 2.24
C GLU A 335 -4.69 21.90 1.41
N ASN A 336 -5.48 21.03 2.05
CA ASN A 336 -6.51 20.25 1.39
C ASN A 336 -7.76 21.12 1.23
N GLY A 337 -8.54 20.88 0.18
CA GLY A 337 -9.63 21.76 -0.27
C GLY A 337 -10.67 22.06 0.81
N ASN A 338 -11.61 21.14 1.03
CA ASN A 338 -12.78 21.42 1.88
C ASN A 338 -12.41 21.58 3.36
N LYS A 339 -11.67 20.60 3.92
CA LYS A 339 -11.10 20.59 5.27
C LYS A 339 -9.88 19.66 5.34
N ASN A 340 -8.94 19.92 6.24
CA ASN A 340 -7.83 18.99 6.51
C ASN A 340 -8.26 17.80 7.37
N CYS A 341 -9.19 18.01 8.31
CA CYS A 341 -9.84 16.94 9.06
C CYS A 341 -11.34 17.21 9.21
N THR A 342 -12.12 16.14 9.25
CA THR A 342 -13.57 16.17 9.54
C THR A 342 -13.85 15.06 10.53
N THR A 343 -14.50 15.37 11.65
CA THR A 343 -14.78 14.41 12.73
C THR A 343 -16.25 14.04 12.79
N THR A 344 -16.54 12.82 13.23
CA THR A 344 -17.87 12.43 13.71
C THR A 344 -18.02 12.74 15.21
N THR A 345 -19.25 12.82 15.71
CA THR A 345 -19.55 13.28 17.08
C THR A 345 -18.85 12.47 18.19
N ASN A 346 -18.62 11.17 17.99
CA ASN A 346 -18.03 10.28 18.99
C ASN A 346 -16.60 9.85 18.63
N ASP A 347 -15.96 10.52 17.67
CA ASP A 347 -14.61 10.15 17.26
C ASP A 347 -13.59 10.38 18.38
N THR A 348 -12.79 9.36 18.67
CA THR A 348 -11.72 9.37 19.67
C THR A 348 -10.33 9.21 19.05
N THR A 349 -10.20 9.43 17.74
CA THR A 349 -8.90 9.38 17.07
C THR A 349 -7.94 10.39 17.73
N VAL A 350 -6.68 9.98 17.93
CA VAL A 350 -5.64 10.87 18.45
C VAL A 350 -4.81 11.41 17.31
N VAL A 351 -4.78 12.75 17.16
CA VAL A 351 -3.98 13.43 16.13
C VAL A 351 -2.82 14.18 16.80
N GLN A 352 -1.60 13.77 16.44
CA GLN A 352 -0.33 14.30 16.95
C GLN A 352 0.66 14.46 15.80
N SER A 353 0.44 15.46 14.97
CA SER A 353 1.12 15.69 13.69
C SER A 353 2.14 16.84 13.74
N ASN A 354 3.01 16.90 12.74
CA ASN A 354 4.10 17.88 12.67
C ASN A 354 3.63 19.22 12.11
N LEU A 355 2.65 19.22 11.21
CA LEU A 355 2.09 20.44 10.66
C LEU A 355 0.63 20.21 10.27
N THR A 356 -0.28 21.00 10.81
CA THR A 356 -1.71 20.83 10.57
C THR A 356 -2.48 22.15 10.76
N THR A 357 -3.80 22.07 10.83
CA THR A 357 -4.73 23.17 11.14
C THR A 357 -5.65 22.81 12.30
N VAL A 358 -6.37 23.80 12.82
CA VAL A 358 -7.18 23.68 14.05
C VAL A 358 -8.23 22.57 14.00
N GLU A 359 -8.82 22.28 12.83
CA GLU A 359 -9.81 21.21 12.70
C GLU A 359 -9.23 19.80 12.85
N CYS A 360 -7.90 19.67 12.76
CA CYS A 360 -7.19 18.43 13.02
C CYS A 360 -6.61 18.37 14.44
N ASP A 361 -6.80 19.39 15.28
CA ASP A 361 -6.32 19.40 16.66
C ASP A 361 -7.23 18.54 17.56
N HIS A 362 -7.20 17.23 17.30
CA HIS A 362 -8.19 16.30 17.82
C HIS A 362 -7.56 15.30 18.80
N ASN A 363 -8.03 15.36 20.05
CA ASN A 363 -7.51 14.59 21.20
C ASN A 363 -5.96 14.58 21.33
N PRO A 364 -5.23 15.69 21.10
CA PRO A 364 -3.80 15.71 21.38
C PRO A 364 -3.57 15.61 22.90
N THR A 365 -2.35 15.23 23.29
CA THR A 365 -1.92 15.38 24.68
C THR A 365 -1.07 16.65 24.79
N ASP A 366 -1.08 17.32 25.94
CA ASP A 366 -0.26 18.53 26.17
C ASP A 366 1.23 18.29 25.89
N ARG A 367 1.69 17.05 26.10
CA ARG A 367 3.07 16.63 25.86
C ARG A 367 3.39 16.46 24.37
N LEU A 368 2.39 16.23 23.53
CA LEU A 368 2.54 15.97 22.09
C LEU A 368 1.53 16.83 21.29
N PRO A 369 1.64 18.17 21.33
CA PRO A 369 0.69 19.03 20.65
C PRO A 369 0.85 18.99 19.14
N ASN A 370 -0.19 19.39 18.42
CA ASN A 370 -0.10 19.69 17.00
C ASN A 370 0.54 21.05 16.76
N PHE A 371 1.32 21.19 15.68
CA PHE A 371 1.81 22.49 15.24
C PHE A 371 0.96 23.02 14.10
N MET A 372 0.52 24.27 14.22
CA MET A 372 -0.36 24.90 13.25
C MET A 372 0.42 25.61 12.16
N ILE A 373 0.00 25.48 10.91
CA ILE A 373 0.63 26.16 9.77
C ILE A 373 0.51 27.69 9.85
N GLY A 374 -0.59 28.21 10.41
CA GLY A 374 -0.85 29.65 10.47
C GLY A 374 -0.80 30.28 9.07
N ASN A 375 -0.07 31.40 8.93
CA ASN A 375 0.08 32.12 7.67
C ASN A 375 1.31 31.68 6.84
N ASN A 376 1.98 30.59 7.23
CA ASN A 376 3.18 30.13 6.51
C ASN A 376 2.81 29.58 5.14
N LYS A 377 3.55 29.99 4.10
CA LYS A 377 3.41 29.43 2.76
C LYS A 377 3.85 27.97 2.76
N LEU A 378 3.04 27.05 2.25
CA LEU A 378 3.41 25.63 2.19
C LEU A 378 4.44 25.33 1.11
N ILE A 379 4.19 25.74 -0.14
CA ILE A 379 5.03 25.38 -1.30
C ILE A 379 5.89 26.56 -1.76
N ALA A 380 7.17 26.31 -1.96
CA ALA A 380 8.15 27.23 -2.54
C ALA A 380 8.08 27.22 -4.07
N GLY A 381 7.00 27.76 -4.60
CA GLY A 381 6.73 27.84 -6.03
C GLY A 381 5.40 28.54 -6.28
N LYS A 382 5.08 28.76 -7.56
CA LYS A 382 3.69 29.02 -7.99
C LYS A 382 2.92 27.71 -8.17
N ASP A 383 3.62 26.71 -8.69
CA ASP A 383 3.09 25.37 -8.91
C ASP A 383 3.52 24.43 -7.79
N ASP A 384 2.72 23.39 -7.55
CA ASP A 384 3.00 22.32 -6.58
C ASP A 384 3.70 21.11 -7.21
N LEU A 385 4.05 21.21 -8.50
CA LEU A 385 4.88 20.27 -9.25
C LEU A 385 6.07 20.99 -9.90
N GLY A 386 7.25 20.37 -9.86
CA GLY A 386 8.42 20.83 -10.62
C GLY A 386 9.54 21.46 -9.79
N ILE A 387 10.05 22.59 -10.25
CA ILE A 387 11.29 23.20 -9.74
C ILE A 387 10.99 24.09 -8.54
N CYS A 388 11.84 23.96 -7.52
CA CYS A 388 11.75 24.75 -6.29
C CYS A 388 12.29 26.17 -6.47
N ASP A 389 11.55 27.16 -6.01
CA ASP A 389 12.04 28.54 -5.94
C ASP A 389 13.26 28.61 -4.99
N ALA A 390 14.33 29.24 -5.48
CA ALA A 390 15.56 29.39 -4.72
C ALA A 390 15.35 30.31 -3.50
N PRO A 391 16.12 30.11 -2.40
CA PRO A 391 16.20 31.11 -1.33
C PRO A 391 16.48 32.52 -1.91
N PRO A 392 15.85 33.59 -1.39
CA PRO A 392 15.12 33.67 -0.13
C PRO A 392 13.61 33.37 -0.22
N ALA A 393 13.13 32.75 -1.31
CA ALA A 393 11.69 32.50 -1.46
C ALA A 393 11.09 31.69 -0.30
N ASP A 394 9.95 32.15 0.21
CA ASP A 394 9.20 31.45 1.26
C ASP A 394 8.59 30.14 0.78
N GLY A 395 8.28 29.24 1.72
CA GLY A 395 7.70 27.93 1.45
C GLY A 395 8.33 26.84 2.29
N LEU A 396 7.52 26.08 3.04
CA LEU A 396 8.00 24.99 3.90
C LEU A 396 8.51 23.79 3.09
N LEU A 397 7.94 23.53 1.92
CA LEU A 397 8.29 22.41 1.05
C LEU A 397 8.61 22.90 -0.37
N CYS A 398 9.51 22.21 -1.06
CA CYS A 398 9.63 22.34 -2.52
C CYS A 398 8.46 21.65 -3.21
N PRO A 399 8.08 22.08 -4.44
CA PRO A 399 7.13 21.37 -5.28
C PRO A 399 7.49 19.89 -5.44
N TYR A 400 6.49 19.04 -5.68
CA TYR A 400 6.71 17.61 -5.88
C TYR A 400 7.57 17.39 -7.12
N ASN A 401 8.61 16.58 -6.95
CA ASN A 401 9.48 16.18 -8.04
C ASN A 401 9.87 14.71 -7.89
N THR A 402 9.95 14.01 -9.02
CA THR A 402 10.48 12.66 -9.09
C THR A 402 11.93 12.74 -9.56
N PRO A 403 12.91 12.38 -8.71
CA PRO A 403 14.30 12.35 -9.13
C PRO A 403 14.51 11.46 -10.35
N LYS A 404 15.52 11.79 -11.16
CA LYS A 404 15.92 10.96 -12.29
C LYS A 404 16.23 9.55 -11.80
N ASP A 405 15.81 8.55 -12.59
CA ASP A 405 16.04 7.13 -12.31
C ASP A 405 15.40 6.62 -11.00
N GLN A 406 14.41 7.33 -10.45
CA GLN A 406 13.58 6.86 -9.33
C GLN A 406 12.11 6.72 -9.72
N MET A 407 11.45 5.70 -9.17
CA MET A 407 10.03 5.46 -9.38
C MET A 407 9.13 6.48 -8.66
N LEU A 408 9.53 6.89 -7.46
CA LEU A 408 8.71 7.72 -6.57
C LEU A 408 9.36 9.08 -6.38
N GLY A 409 8.55 10.13 -6.47
CA GLY A 409 8.92 11.48 -6.08
C GLY A 409 8.46 11.84 -4.67
N PHE A 410 8.85 13.04 -4.23
CA PHE A 410 8.52 13.56 -2.91
C PHE A 410 8.49 15.09 -2.91
N PHE A 411 7.80 15.67 -1.91
CA PHE A 411 7.96 17.08 -1.56
C PHE A 411 9.18 17.23 -0.66
N LYS A 412 10.20 17.97 -1.11
CA LYS A 412 11.44 18.13 -0.33
C LYS A 412 11.24 19.16 0.79
N PRO A 413 11.49 18.83 2.07
CA PRO A 413 11.49 19.82 3.16
C PRO A 413 12.50 20.94 2.93
N ARG A 414 12.16 22.17 3.32
CA ARG A 414 13.03 23.35 3.28
C ARG A 414 13.27 23.90 4.68
N LEU A 415 14.50 24.35 4.93
CA LEU A 415 14.81 25.23 6.06
C LEU A 415 14.80 26.66 5.55
N LEU A 416 13.98 27.51 6.16
CA LEU A 416 13.85 28.90 5.74
C LEU A 416 15.05 29.72 6.24
N ALA A 417 15.48 30.69 5.43
CA ALA A 417 16.58 31.59 5.79
C ALA A 417 16.25 32.50 7.00
N SER A 418 14.96 32.63 7.34
CA SER A 418 14.49 33.34 8.53
C SER A 418 14.66 32.55 9.83
N TYR A 419 14.97 31.25 9.76
CA TYR A 419 15.18 30.42 10.95
C TYR A 419 16.56 30.67 11.56
N ASN A 420 16.60 30.99 12.84
CA ASN A 420 17.84 31.18 13.60
C ASN A 420 18.29 29.86 14.26
N ARG A 421 17.36 28.92 14.48
CA ARG A 421 17.59 27.61 15.08
C ARG A 421 16.72 26.54 14.40
N LEU A 422 17.12 25.28 14.46
CA LEU A 422 16.33 24.15 13.93
C LEU A 422 14.92 24.06 14.56
N SER A 423 14.80 24.44 15.83
CA SER A 423 13.53 24.48 16.57
C SER A 423 12.50 25.43 15.98
N ASP A 424 12.95 26.43 15.21
CA ASP A 424 12.10 27.42 14.55
C ASP A 424 11.37 26.79 13.35
N SER A 425 11.89 25.68 12.83
CA SER A 425 11.23 24.93 11.77
C SER A 425 9.96 24.26 12.27
N LEU A 426 8.88 24.47 11.51
CA LEU A 426 7.59 23.83 11.75
C LEU A 426 7.55 22.37 11.27
N ILE A 427 8.45 21.98 10.36
CA ILE A 427 8.41 20.67 9.70
C ILE A 427 9.53 19.72 10.13
N VAL A 428 10.53 20.23 10.87
CA VAL A 428 11.53 19.36 11.51
C VAL A 428 10.83 18.55 12.59
N ASN A 429 10.98 17.23 12.55
CA ASN A 429 10.43 16.34 13.58
C ASN A 429 11.08 16.68 14.93
N LYS A 430 10.27 17.04 15.92
CA LYS A 430 10.72 17.46 17.26
C LYS A 430 10.80 16.31 18.28
N GLY A 431 11.10 15.09 17.83
CA GLY A 431 11.48 13.97 18.72
C GLY A 431 10.37 12.97 19.07
N ARG A 432 9.58 12.54 18.09
CA ARG A 432 8.62 11.43 18.27
C ARG A 432 9.22 10.12 17.72
N ILE A 433 9.59 9.18 18.60
CA ILE A 433 10.20 7.89 18.18
C ILE A 433 9.13 6.90 17.70
N TYR A 434 7.95 6.86 18.34
CA TYR A 434 6.89 5.89 17.99
C TYR A 434 5.52 6.56 17.81
N SER A 435 4.75 6.07 16.83
CA SER A 435 3.48 6.67 16.36
C SER A 435 2.24 6.28 17.17
N ASP A 436 2.42 5.61 18.31
CA ASP A 436 1.39 5.08 19.23
C ASP A 436 1.40 5.78 20.60
N GLY A 437 2.19 6.84 20.77
CA GLY A 437 2.20 7.65 21.99
C GLY A 437 2.88 6.99 23.21
N THR A 438 3.49 5.81 23.07
CA THR A 438 4.00 5.02 24.21
C THR A 438 5.43 5.38 24.65
N ASN A 439 6.22 6.06 23.81
CA ASN A 439 7.65 6.33 24.11
C ASN A 439 8.14 7.67 23.55
N PHE A 440 8.93 8.36 24.38
CA PHE A 440 9.45 9.72 24.17
C PHE A 440 10.97 9.71 24.12
N SER A 441 11.55 10.56 23.27
CA SER A 441 12.92 11.02 23.44
C SER A 441 12.95 12.53 23.33
N LEU A 442 13.54 13.19 24.32
CA LEU A 442 14.03 14.54 24.12
C LEU A 442 15.07 14.44 23.03
N ALA A 443 14.82 15.06 21.88
CA ALA A 443 15.93 15.58 21.11
C ALA A 443 16.60 16.64 22.00
N ASN A 444 17.48 16.20 22.90
CA ASN A 444 18.45 17.08 23.52
C ASN A 444 19.31 17.58 22.36
N GLY A 445 19.24 18.88 22.13
CA GLY A 445 20.04 19.59 21.13
C GLY A 445 21.53 19.50 21.40
#